data_AF-A0A944WTX6-F1
#
_entry.id   AF-A0A944WTX6-F1
#
_cell.length_a   1.000
_cell.length_b   1.000
_cell.length_c   1.000
_cell.angle_alpha   90.00
_cell.angle_beta   90.00
_cell.angle_gamma   90.00
#
_symmetry.space_group_name_H-M   'P 1'
#
loop_
_entity.id
_entity.type
_entity.pdbx_description
1 polymer ?
#
loop_
_entity_poly.entity_id
_entity_poly.type
_entity_poly.pdbx_seq_one_letter_code
_entity_poly.pdbx_strand_id
1 'polypeptide(L)'
;MAAIRKVFVSTGTYFIDIPDAGVHILCGCPSDSVKDLIKRGVIVSVEEDGVEFETGPNVILLSDRALQGGRFANLGEFPVLQMLYLQGLILPGHPNNTGSRPLIMGAEAQVNAQLDYIYRGNYGLVSEQEMIDCGVSAEDARELMRIKLKFAFGRIAPADELLDTTVIDTEETEVRNGVTVKRMAVNVFRISYDGESIEVDLNLQSHEAYAPPYTLGMHDIERGYFSVIHSGDGDGWDVNRPSMSSIFIFQGRIYLVDAGPNIINSLHALGIGVNEIEGVFHTHSHDDHFCGLNSIIQADHRIKYFATPLVRSCVTKKLTALLGVGEEDFEKYFDIHDLVLDDWNSIDGLEVKPMLSPHPVETTTVPDSFHNTNSINGFRGMFGLNKAII
;
A
#
# COMPACT_ATOMS: atom_id res chain seq x y z
N MET A 1 18.93 -21.97 24.21
CA MET A 1 18.86 -20.61 23.61
C MET A 1 17.58 -19.97 24.16
N ALA A 2 17.40 -18.66 24.10
CA ALA A 2 16.12 -18.06 24.50
C ALA A 2 15.02 -18.59 23.57
N ALA A 3 13.86 -18.96 24.12
CA ALA A 3 12.74 -19.49 23.36
C ALA A 3 12.07 -18.39 22.51
N ILE A 4 12.19 -17.14 22.95
CA ILE A 4 11.66 -15.96 22.26
C ILE A 4 12.81 -15.02 21.86
N ARG A 5 12.90 -14.67 20.58
CA ARG A 5 13.86 -13.68 20.08
C ARG A 5 13.12 -12.44 19.57
N LYS A 6 13.50 -11.26 20.07
CA LYS A 6 13.04 -9.96 19.56
C LYS A 6 14.10 -9.29 18.70
N VAL A 7 13.71 -8.90 17.51
CA VAL A 7 14.53 -8.16 16.54
C VAL A 7 13.89 -6.80 16.30
N PHE A 8 14.66 -5.74 16.47
CA PHE A 8 14.25 -4.41 16.04
C PHE A 8 14.32 -4.34 14.51
N VAL A 9 13.22 -3.95 13.87
CA VAL A 9 13.13 -3.86 12.42
C VAL A 9 13.30 -2.40 11.98
N SER A 10 12.34 -1.57 12.38
CA SER A 10 12.33 -0.13 12.18
C SER A 10 11.52 0.54 13.29
N THR A 11 11.43 1.87 13.29
CA THR A 11 10.75 2.62 14.34
C THR A 11 9.28 2.17 14.48
N GLY A 12 8.88 1.72 15.67
CA GLY A 12 7.54 1.19 15.91
C GLY A 12 7.27 -0.21 15.32
N THR A 13 8.30 -0.90 14.81
CA THR A 13 8.20 -2.21 14.19
C THR A 13 9.23 -3.19 14.71
N TYR A 14 8.76 -4.36 15.15
CA TYR A 14 9.60 -5.43 15.69
C TYR A 14 9.23 -6.76 15.04
N PHE A 15 10.20 -7.67 14.98
CA PHE A 15 9.97 -9.04 14.60
C PHE A 15 10.22 -9.93 15.82
N ILE A 16 9.25 -10.78 16.15
CA ILE A 16 9.32 -11.74 17.26
C ILE A 16 9.35 -13.14 16.68
N ASP A 17 10.43 -13.86 16.97
CA ASP A 17 10.70 -15.18 16.45
C ASP A 17 10.61 -16.20 17.57
N ILE A 18 9.74 -17.20 17.40
CA ILE A 18 9.52 -18.32 18.33
C ILE A 18 9.60 -19.63 17.52
N PRO A 19 10.81 -20.10 17.17
CA PRO A 19 10.99 -21.22 16.23
C PRO A 19 10.35 -22.53 16.71
N ASP A 20 10.44 -22.83 18.02
CA ASP A 20 9.90 -24.06 18.60
C ASP A 20 8.36 -24.14 18.48
N ALA A 21 7.69 -22.98 18.39
CA ALA A 21 6.25 -22.88 18.14
C ALA A 21 5.90 -22.73 16.65
N GLY A 22 6.88 -22.47 15.77
CA GLY A 22 6.65 -22.08 14.38
C GLY A 22 5.87 -20.77 14.25
N VAL A 23 6.04 -19.84 15.19
CA VAL A 23 5.32 -18.56 15.23
C VAL A 23 6.30 -17.41 15.04
N HIS A 24 6.08 -16.62 13.99
CA HIS A 24 6.93 -15.51 13.57
C HIS A 24 6.08 -14.26 13.40
N ILE A 25 6.19 -13.32 14.34
CA ILE A 25 5.25 -12.19 14.49
C ILE A 25 5.90 -10.90 13.99
N LEU A 26 5.27 -10.25 13.01
CA LEU A 26 5.50 -8.85 12.68
C LEU A 26 4.67 -7.98 13.63
N CYS A 27 5.31 -7.31 14.58
CA CYS A 27 4.67 -6.39 15.51
C CYS A 27 4.77 -4.96 15.01
N GLY A 28 3.63 -4.35 14.66
CA GLY A 28 3.55 -3.09 13.94
C GLY A 28 3.82 -3.28 12.45
N CYS A 29 3.03 -2.64 11.59
CA CYS A 29 3.05 -2.89 10.15
C CYS A 29 2.89 -1.59 9.34
N PRO A 30 3.77 -0.59 9.51
CA PRO A 30 3.73 0.62 8.69
C PRO A 30 4.10 0.33 7.22
N SER A 31 4.04 1.35 6.37
CA SER A 31 4.43 1.26 4.96
C SER A 31 5.86 0.75 4.82
N ASP A 32 6.14 0.00 3.75
CA ASP A 32 7.46 -0.58 3.46
C ASP A 32 7.97 -1.61 4.49
N SER A 33 7.12 -2.15 5.37
CA SER A 33 7.52 -3.17 6.38
C SER A 33 8.24 -4.38 5.77
N VAL A 34 7.83 -4.84 4.59
CA VAL A 34 8.51 -5.95 3.88
C VAL A 34 9.94 -5.56 3.52
N LYS A 35 10.16 -4.36 3.00
CA LYS A 35 11.50 -3.87 2.62
C LYS A 35 12.40 -3.78 3.84
N ASP A 36 11.89 -3.29 4.97
CA ASP A 36 12.62 -3.27 6.23
C ASP A 36 13.00 -4.69 6.71
N LEU A 37 12.07 -5.65 6.61
CA LEU A 37 12.31 -7.05 6.98
C LEU A 37 13.40 -7.70 6.10
N ILE A 38 13.41 -7.44 4.79
CA ILE A 38 14.47 -7.88 3.88
C ILE A 38 15.82 -7.27 4.30
N LYS A 39 15.88 -5.95 4.55
CA LYS A 39 17.14 -5.28 4.98
C LYS A 39 17.69 -5.82 6.30
N ARG A 40 16.81 -6.31 7.17
CA ARG A 40 17.17 -6.91 8.46
C ARG A 40 17.55 -8.39 8.37
N GLY A 41 17.43 -8.99 7.19
CA GLY A 41 17.70 -10.41 6.97
C GLY A 41 16.68 -11.32 7.67
N VAL A 42 15.46 -10.81 7.92
CA VAL A 42 14.33 -11.61 8.41
C VAL A 42 13.65 -12.34 7.25
N ILE A 43 13.49 -11.64 6.13
CA ILE A 43 13.07 -12.21 4.85
C ILE A 43 14.33 -12.48 4.04
N VAL A 44 14.60 -13.75 3.76
CA VAL A 44 15.69 -14.22 2.90
C VAL A 44 15.19 -15.37 2.03
N SER A 45 15.75 -15.49 0.82
CA SER A 45 15.51 -16.64 -0.05
C SER A 45 16.16 -17.90 0.52
N VAL A 46 15.41 -18.99 0.53
CA VAL A 46 15.82 -20.33 0.96
C VAL A 46 15.33 -21.36 -0.04
N GLU A 47 15.91 -22.56 0.00
CA GLU A 47 15.51 -23.68 -0.86
C GLU A 47 15.25 -24.92 0.00
N GLU A 48 14.10 -25.55 -0.18
CA GLU A 48 13.74 -26.84 0.43
C GLU A 48 13.12 -27.73 -0.63
N ASP A 49 13.55 -28.99 -0.71
CA ASP A 49 13.08 -29.96 -1.71
C ASP A 49 13.10 -29.46 -3.16
N GLY A 50 14.04 -28.57 -3.51
CA GLY A 50 14.19 -27.99 -4.85
C GLY A 50 13.19 -26.87 -5.16
N VAL A 51 12.46 -26.36 -4.17
CA VAL A 51 11.57 -25.21 -4.28
C VAL A 51 12.20 -24.01 -3.58
N GLU A 52 12.41 -22.92 -4.31
CA GLU A 52 12.89 -21.65 -3.77
C GLU A 52 11.72 -20.82 -3.25
N PHE A 53 11.83 -20.33 -2.02
CA PHE A 53 10.84 -19.47 -1.36
C PHE A 53 11.51 -18.57 -0.33
N GLU A 54 10.74 -17.70 0.31
CA GLU A 54 11.26 -16.77 1.32
C GLU A 54 10.90 -17.18 2.74
N THR A 55 11.78 -16.85 3.70
CA THR A 55 11.40 -16.80 5.11
C THR A 55 10.57 -15.55 5.42
N GLY A 56 10.00 -15.46 6.62
CA GLY A 56 9.34 -14.24 7.07
C GLY A 56 8.37 -14.44 8.23
N PRO A 57 7.60 -13.39 8.59
CA PRO A 57 6.53 -13.50 9.55
C PRO A 57 5.40 -14.39 9.03
N ASN A 58 4.63 -15.04 9.91
CA ASN A 58 3.36 -15.71 9.59
C ASN A 58 2.19 -15.20 10.45
N VAL A 59 2.47 -14.22 11.32
CA VAL A 59 1.51 -13.50 12.15
C VAL A 59 1.79 -12.01 12.07
N ILE A 60 0.75 -11.16 12.04
CA ILE A 60 0.84 -9.70 12.17
C ILE A 60 0.13 -9.27 13.44
N LEU A 61 0.85 -8.59 14.34
CA LEU A 61 0.28 -7.86 15.47
C LEU A 61 0.11 -6.39 15.10
N LEU A 62 -1.14 -5.97 14.95
CA LEU A 62 -1.51 -4.61 14.57
C LEU A 62 -1.27 -3.61 15.71
N SER A 63 -0.91 -2.38 15.35
CA SER A 63 -1.02 -1.23 16.23
C SER A 63 -2.49 -1.00 16.61
N ASP A 64 -2.77 -0.68 17.88
CA ASP A 64 -4.07 -0.23 18.36
C ASP A 64 -4.50 1.10 17.71
N ARG A 65 -3.54 1.86 17.17
CA ARG A 65 -3.78 3.13 16.46
C ARG A 65 -3.68 2.92 14.96
N ALA A 66 -4.66 3.40 14.20
CA ALA A 66 -4.61 3.43 12.74
C ALA A 66 -3.51 4.37 12.22
N LEU A 67 -3.31 5.51 12.90
CA LEU A 67 -2.33 6.54 12.55
C LEU A 67 -1.35 6.81 13.70
N GLN A 68 -0.07 6.97 13.37
CA GLN A 68 0.97 7.48 14.26
C GLN A 68 1.84 8.49 13.51
N GLY A 69 2.06 9.67 14.11
CA GLY A 69 2.82 10.74 13.44
C GLY A 69 2.22 11.18 12.09
N GLY A 70 0.89 11.06 11.93
CA GLY A 70 0.20 11.39 10.69
C GLY A 70 0.38 10.35 9.56
N ARG A 71 0.91 9.16 9.84
CA ARG A 71 1.11 8.07 8.87
C ARG A 71 0.39 6.80 9.32
N PHE A 72 0.02 5.94 8.37
CA PHE A 72 -0.59 4.64 8.68
C PHE A 72 0.37 3.74 9.46
N ALA A 73 -0.13 3.15 10.54
CA ALA A 73 0.62 2.19 11.35
C ALA A 73 0.32 0.72 10.99
N ASN A 74 -0.74 0.49 10.21
CA ASN A 74 -1.26 -0.82 9.82
C ASN A 74 -1.52 -0.86 8.30
N LEU A 75 -0.58 -1.41 7.52
CA LEU A 75 -0.63 -1.63 6.08
C LEU A 75 -0.22 -3.09 5.79
N GLY A 76 -1.14 -4.01 6.05
CA GLY A 76 -0.89 -5.45 6.00
C GLY A 76 -0.89 -6.10 4.62
N GLU A 77 -1.21 -5.38 3.53
CA GLU A 77 -1.36 -5.97 2.19
C GLU A 77 -0.08 -6.67 1.73
N PHE A 78 1.03 -5.93 1.64
CA PHE A 78 2.29 -6.50 1.15
C PHE A 78 2.85 -7.60 2.06
N PRO A 79 2.84 -7.47 3.40
CA PRO A 79 3.20 -8.57 4.29
C PRO A 79 2.33 -9.82 4.10
N VAL A 80 1.02 -9.67 3.91
CA VAL A 80 0.14 -10.81 3.63
C VAL A 80 0.45 -11.43 2.26
N LEU A 81 0.66 -10.62 1.22
CA LEU A 81 1.05 -11.13 -0.10
C LEU A 81 2.40 -11.88 -0.03
N GLN A 82 3.35 -11.38 0.77
CA GLN A 82 4.63 -12.05 1.01
C GLN A 82 4.42 -13.43 1.63
N MET A 83 3.58 -13.53 2.66
CA MET A 83 3.25 -14.81 3.30
C MET A 83 2.56 -15.78 2.34
N LEU A 84 1.54 -15.32 1.62
CA LEU A 84 0.75 -16.19 0.74
C LEU A 84 1.58 -16.70 -0.44
N TYR A 85 2.31 -15.81 -1.12
CA TYR A 85 2.92 -16.09 -2.41
C TYR A 85 4.44 -16.34 -2.34
N LEU A 86 5.19 -15.53 -1.61
CA LEU A 86 6.67 -15.63 -1.57
C LEU A 86 7.16 -16.65 -0.55
N GLN A 87 6.46 -16.81 0.58
CA GLN A 87 6.67 -17.97 1.46
C GLN A 87 5.89 -19.20 0.98
N GLY A 88 4.89 -19.02 0.12
CA GLY A 88 4.15 -20.10 -0.52
C GLY A 88 3.04 -20.75 0.33
N LEU A 89 2.50 -20.06 1.34
CA LEU A 89 1.45 -20.61 2.21
C LEU A 89 0.16 -21.01 1.47
N ILE A 90 -0.16 -20.38 0.33
CA ILE A 90 -1.36 -20.71 -0.46
C ILE A 90 -1.06 -21.51 -1.73
N LEU A 91 0.21 -21.69 -2.09
CA LEU A 91 0.60 -22.30 -3.36
C LEU A 91 0.40 -23.83 -3.31
N PRO A 92 -0.44 -24.43 -4.17
CA PRO A 92 -0.70 -25.87 -4.12
C PRO A 92 0.58 -26.70 -4.32
N GLY A 93 0.85 -27.65 -3.42
CA GLY A 93 2.01 -28.53 -3.49
C GLY A 93 3.33 -27.88 -3.03
N HIS A 94 3.30 -26.64 -2.55
CA HIS A 94 4.47 -25.96 -1.98
C HIS A 94 4.80 -26.53 -0.58
N PRO A 95 6.09 -26.66 -0.20
CA PRO A 95 6.49 -27.19 1.12
C PRO A 95 5.82 -26.48 2.31
N ASN A 96 5.69 -25.16 2.24
CA ASN A 96 5.06 -24.36 3.30
C ASN A 96 3.52 -24.33 3.26
N ASN A 97 2.88 -24.90 2.22
CA ASN A 97 1.42 -25.00 2.19
C ASN A 97 0.96 -26.18 3.06
N THR A 98 1.00 -25.97 4.36
CA THR A 98 0.60 -26.94 5.40
C THR A 98 -0.89 -26.87 5.75
N GLY A 99 -1.64 -26.01 5.06
CA GLY A 99 -3.02 -25.64 5.41
C GLY A 99 -3.12 -24.54 6.47
N SER A 100 -1.99 -24.08 7.03
CA SER A 100 -1.95 -22.93 7.93
C SER A 100 -2.09 -21.62 7.15
N ARG A 101 -2.85 -20.67 7.68
CA ARG A 101 -3.03 -19.35 7.07
C ARG A 101 -2.25 -18.28 7.81
N PRO A 102 -1.87 -17.18 7.13
CA PRO A 102 -1.44 -15.96 7.80
C PRO A 102 -2.46 -15.55 8.87
N LEU A 103 -1.98 -15.10 10.03
CA LEU A 103 -2.84 -14.63 11.13
C LEU A 103 -2.68 -13.14 11.34
N ILE A 104 -3.80 -12.41 11.43
CA ILE A 104 -3.82 -10.99 11.83
C ILE A 104 -4.44 -10.88 13.22
N MET A 105 -3.76 -10.19 14.13
CA MET A 105 -4.23 -9.97 15.49
C MET A 105 -4.11 -8.52 15.95
N GLY A 106 -5.01 -8.10 16.83
CA GLY A 106 -5.03 -6.76 17.38
C GLY A 106 -6.40 -6.39 17.94
N ALA A 107 -6.66 -5.10 18.12
CA ALA A 107 -7.99 -4.63 18.49
C ALA A 107 -9.02 -5.00 17.41
N GLU A 108 -10.24 -5.36 17.80
CA GLU A 108 -11.30 -5.82 16.88
C GLU A 108 -11.52 -4.84 15.72
N ALA A 109 -11.61 -3.55 16.02
CA ALA A 109 -11.76 -2.51 14.99
C ALA A 109 -10.60 -2.49 13.99
N GLN A 110 -9.36 -2.72 14.43
CA GLN A 110 -8.18 -2.74 13.56
C GLN A 110 -8.13 -4.03 12.72
N VAL A 111 -8.52 -5.17 13.30
CA VAL A 111 -8.62 -6.44 12.57
C VAL A 111 -9.66 -6.32 11.44
N ASN A 112 -10.86 -5.84 11.75
CA ASN A 112 -11.92 -5.67 10.75
C ASN A 112 -11.51 -4.69 9.65
N ALA A 113 -10.92 -3.55 10.03
CA ALA A 113 -10.39 -2.57 9.08
C ALA A 113 -9.34 -3.19 8.14
N GLN A 114 -8.42 -4.02 8.65
CA GLN A 114 -7.42 -4.70 7.82
C GLN A 114 -8.03 -5.76 6.90
N LEU A 115 -9.05 -6.50 7.34
CA LEU A 115 -9.74 -7.46 6.47
C LEU A 115 -10.39 -6.76 5.27
N ASP A 116 -11.13 -5.68 5.51
CA ASP A 116 -11.78 -4.89 4.46
C ASP A 116 -10.74 -4.25 3.53
N TYR A 117 -9.69 -3.67 4.11
CA TYR A 117 -8.59 -3.06 3.37
C TYR A 117 -7.84 -4.07 2.48
N ILE A 118 -7.48 -5.26 2.98
CA ILE A 118 -6.82 -6.31 2.19
C ILE A 118 -7.76 -6.87 1.13
N TYR A 119 -9.05 -7.02 1.44
CA TYR A 119 -10.05 -7.45 0.47
C TYR A 119 -10.13 -6.47 -0.72
N ARG A 120 -10.15 -5.15 -0.44
CA ARG A 120 -10.09 -4.11 -1.47
C ARG A 120 -8.71 -4.00 -2.13
N GLY A 121 -7.63 -4.36 -1.44
CA GLY A 121 -6.29 -4.48 -2.00
C GLY A 121 -6.17 -5.59 -3.05
N ASN A 122 -6.73 -6.76 -2.76
CA ASN A 122 -6.69 -7.91 -3.67
C ASN A 122 -7.67 -7.75 -4.85
N TYR A 123 -8.81 -7.11 -4.62
CA TYR A 123 -9.94 -7.17 -5.53
C TYR A 123 -10.61 -5.85 -5.84
N GLY A 124 -10.20 -4.70 -5.30
CA GLY A 124 -10.82 -3.41 -5.63
C GLY A 124 -12.36 -3.41 -5.61
N LEU A 125 -12.99 -3.15 -6.76
CA LEU A 125 -14.44 -3.32 -6.96
C LEU A 125 -14.80 -4.79 -7.19
N VAL A 126 -15.71 -5.33 -6.37
CA VAL A 126 -15.92 -6.78 -6.24
C VAL A 126 -17.19 -7.30 -6.92
N SER A 127 -17.93 -6.41 -7.61
CA SER A 127 -19.11 -6.80 -8.38
C SER A 127 -19.28 -5.97 -9.64
N GLU A 128 -19.98 -6.53 -10.63
CA GLU A 128 -20.41 -5.76 -11.82
C GLU A 128 -21.26 -4.56 -11.42
N GLN A 129 -22.05 -4.67 -10.34
CA GLN A 129 -22.88 -3.58 -9.83
C GLN A 129 -22.03 -2.40 -9.34
N GLU A 130 -20.96 -2.65 -8.56
CA GLU A 130 -20.06 -1.57 -8.13
C GLU A 130 -19.42 -0.84 -9.34
N MET A 131 -19.12 -1.54 -10.42
CA MET A 131 -18.61 -0.93 -11.66
C MET A 131 -19.68 -0.12 -12.39
N ILE A 132 -20.91 -0.62 -12.46
CA ILE A 132 -22.06 0.09 -13.05
C ILE A 132 -22.39 1.36 -12.26
N ASP A 133 -22.31 1.30 -10.93
CA ASP A 133 -22.50 2.46 -10.05
C ASP A 133 -21.43 3.55 -10.29
N CYS A 134 -20.27 3.17 -10.84
CA CYS A 134 -19.23 4.10 -11.30
C CYS A 134 -19.47 4.64 -12.72
N GLY A 135 -20.62 4.34 -13.35
CA GLY A 135 -21.00 4.82 -14.68
C GLY A 135 -20.55 3.94 -15.85
N VAL A 136 -20.04 2.74 -15.58
CA VAL A 136 -19.67 1.78 -16.63
C VAL A 136 -20.91 1.07 -17.20
N SER A 137 -20.90 0.76 -18.50
CA SER A 137 -22.00 0.00 -19.11
C SER A 137 -22.06 -1.42 -18.56
N ALA A 138 -23.23 -2.06 -18.56
CA ALA A 138 -23.35 -3.45 -18.11
C ALA A 138 -22.57 -4.45 -18.99
N GLU A 139 -22.30 -4.11 -20.25
CA GLU A 139 -21.47 -4.92 -21.14
C GLU A 139 -19.99 -4.83 -20.74
N ASP A 140 -19.49 -3.61 -20.55
CA ASP A 140 -18.11 -3.37 -20.15
C ASP A 140 -17.83 -3.87 -18.72
N ALA A 141 -18.76 -3.69 -17.79
CA ALA A 141 -18.66 -4.21 -16.42
C ALA A 141 -18.50 -5.74 -16.41
N ARG A 142 -19.23 -6.45 -17.28
CA ARG A 142 -19.11 -7.90 -17.43
C ARG A 142 -17.74 -8.30 -17.98
N GLU A 143 -17.22 -7.55 -18.95
CA GLU A 143 -15.90 -7.82 -19.51
C GLU A 143 -14.77 -7.54 -18.50
N LEU A 144 -14.86 -6.42 -17.77
CA LEU A 144 -13.94 -6.08 -16.67
C LEU A 144 -13.96 -7.16 -15.60
N MET A 145 -15.16 -7.60 -15.16
CA MET A 145 -15.30 -8.68 -14.18
C MET A 145 -14.71 -9.99 -14.71
N ARG A 146 -14.90 -10.31 -16.00
CA ARG A 146 -14.31 -11.51 -16.63
C ARG A 146 -12.78 -11.50 -16.58
N ILE A 147 -12.15 -10.35 -16.85
CA ILE A 147 -10.70 -10.16 -16.75
C ILE A 147 -10.25 -10.30 -15.29
N LYS A 148 -10.93 -9.59 -14.39
CA LYS A 148 -10.64 -9.59 -12.95
C LYS A 148 -10.67 -10.98 -12.34
N LEU A 149 -11.68 -11.79 -12.69
CA LEU A 149 -11.78 -13.17 -12.23
C LEU A 149 -10.62 -14.05 -12.71
N LYS A 150 -9.90 -13.69 -13.78
CA LYS A 150 -8.66 -14.41 -14.15
C LYS A 150 -7.53 -14.17 -13.16
N PHE A 151 -7.38 -12.94 -12.66
CA PHE A 151 -6.44 -12.63 -11.59
C PHE A 151 -6.86 -13.26 -10.25
N ALA A 152 -8.16 -13.39 -10.01
CA ALA A 152 -8.72 -13.97 -8.80
C ALA A 152 -8.95 -15.50 -8.87
N PHE A 153 -8.31 -16.21 -9.81
CA PHE A 153 -8.46 -17.68 -9.96
C PHE A 153 -9.91 -18.18 -10.06
N GLY A 154 -10.77 -17.38 -10.68
CA GLY A 154 -12.17 -17.70 -10.98
C GLY A 154 -13.19 -17.25 -9.93
N ARG A 155 -12.76 -16.72 -8.77
CA ARG A 155 -13.69 -16.22 -7.74
C ARG A 155 -13.10 -15.12 -6.88
N ILE A 156 -13.92 -14.18 -6.45
CA ILE A 156 -13.56 -13.25 -5.38
C ILE A 156 -13.74 -13.99 -4.04
N ALA A 157 -12.64 -14.24 -3.32
CA ALA A 157 -12.69 -14.93 -2.03
C ALA A 157 -12.82 -13.91 -0.89
N PRO A 158 -13.66 -14.16 0.12
CA PRO A 158 -13.68 -13.32 1.32
C PRO A 158 -12.34 -13.42 2.06
N ALA A 159 -11.97 -12.36 2.79
CA ALA A 159 -10.67 -12.25 3.43
C ALA A 159 -10.43 -13.34 4.50
N ASP A 160 -11.51 -13.81 5.16
CA ASP A 160 -11.49 -14.86 6.18
C ASP A 160 -11.20 -16.27 5.62
N GLU A 161 -11.24 -16.46 4.30
CA GLU A 161 -10.74 -17.66 3.65
C GLU A 161 -9.21 -17.64 3.49
N LEU A 162 -8.61 -16.45 3.39
CA LEU A 162 -7.17 -16.26 3.21
C LEU A 162 -6.43 -16.03 4.53
N LEU A 163 -7.12 -15.51 5.54
CA LEU A 163 -6.53 -15.02 6.79
C LEU A 163 -7.23 -15.61 8.00
N ASP A 164 -6.44 -16.07 8.98
CA ASP A 164 -6.91 -16.27 10.34
C ASP A 164 -6.93 -14.93 11.08
N THR A 165 -7.82 -14.77 12.06
CA THR A 165 -7.86 -13.57 12.89
C THR A 165 -7.93 -13.89 14.37
N THR A 166 -7.40 -12.99 15.19
CA THR A 166 -7.50 -13.08 16.65
C THR A 166 -7.63 -11.70 17.26
N VAL A 167 -8.71 -11.47 18.00
CA VAL A 167 -8.90 -10.21 18.75
C VAL A 167 -8.07 -10.27 20.03
N ILE A 168 -7.22 -9.27 20.22
CA ILE A 168 -6.49 -9.04 21.46
C ILE A 168 -7.19 -7.89 22.19
N ASP A 169 -7.87 -8.21 23.30
CA ASP A 169 -8.52 -7.22 24.16
C ASP A 169 -7.65 -6.89 25.38
N THR A 170 -8.13 -7.16 26.61
CA THR A 170 -7.36 -6.95 27.85
C THR A 170 -6.83 -8.24 28.45
N GLU A 171 -7.48 -9.36 28.17
CA GLU A 171 -7.10 -10.67 28.70
C GLU A 171 -5.97 -11.30 27.88
N GLU A 172 -5.23 -12.18 28.54
CA GLU A 172 -4.24 -13.00 27.85
C GLU A 172 -4.95 -13.95 26.88
N THR A 173 -4.52 -13.93 25.63
CA THR A 173 -5.16 -14.67 24.54
C THR A 173 -4.13 -15.58 23.87
N GLU A 174 -4.44 -16.86 23.73
CA GLU A 174 -3.62 -17.78 22.94
C GLU A 174 -3.80 -17.49 21.45
N VAL A 175 -2.67 -17.36 20.74
CA VAL A 175 -2.64 -17.04 19.31
C VAL A 175 -2.43 -18.31 18.48
N ARG A 176 -1.35 -19.06 18.78
CA ARG A 176 -1.00 -20.30 18.07
C ARG A 176 0.04 -21.09 18.85
N ASN A 177 -0.11 -22.41 18.91
CA ASN A 177 0.88 -23.35 19.43
C ASN A 177 1.43 -22.98 20.83
N GLY A 178 0.56 -22.54 21.75
CA GLY A 178 0.95 -22.14 23.11
C GLY A 178 1.57 -20.74 23.23
N VAL A 179 1.71 -19.98 22.15
CA VAL A 179 2.10 -18.57 22.19
C VAL A 179 0.89 -17.75 22.64
N THR A 180 1.05 -16.97 23.70
CA THR A 180 0.02 -16.07 24.21
C THR A 180 0.43 -14.61 24.08
N VAL A 181 -0.57 -13.74 23.90
CA VAL A 181 -0.40 -12.30 23.79
C VAL A 181 -1.36 -11.61 24.74
N LYS A 182 -0.86 -10.59 25.45
CA LYS A 182 -1.65 -9.74 26.35
C LYS A 182 -1.36 -8.27 26.08
N ARG A 183 -2.42 -7.47 25.92
CA ARG A 183 -2.31 -6.00 25.89
C ARG A 183 -2.04 -5.50 27.31
N MET A 184 -0.94 -4.79 27.49
CA MET A 184 -0.52 -4.20 28.76
C MET A 184 -0.92 -2.72 28.86
N ALA A 185 -0.85 -2.02 27.73
CA ALA A 185 -1.32 -0.66 27.53
C ALA A 185 -1.59 -0.45 26.01
N VAL A 186 -2.07 0.74 25.62
CA VAL A 186 -2.21 1.08 24.20
C VAL A 186 -0.87 0.91 23.49
N ASN A 187 -0.83 0.09 22.45
CA ASN A 187 0.36 -0.26 21.67
C ASN A 187 1.48 -0.97 22.45
N VAL A 188 1.22 -1.43 23.68
CA VAL A 188 2.19 -2.18 24.49
C VAL A 188 1.65 -3.58 24.73
N PHE A 189 2.36 -4.58 24.23
CA PHE A 189 1.94 -5.98 24.29
C PHE A 189 3.02 -6.84 24.94
N ARG A 190 2.59 -7.79 25.75
CA ARG A 190 3.43 -8.89 26.24
C ARG A 190 3.15 -10.14 25.42
N ILE A 191 4.22 -10.77 24.95
CA ILE A 191 4.18 -12.04 24.21
C ILE A 191 4.88 -13.07 25.09
N SER A 192 4.24 -14.21 25.32
CA SER A 192 4.74 -15.26 26.22
C SER A 192 4.73 -16.63 25.53
N TYR A 193 5.74 -17.44 25.84
CA TYR A 193 5.87 -18.83 25.37
C TYR A 193 6.83 -19.58 26.30
N ASP A 194 6.47 -20.81 26.68
CA ASP A 194 7.28 -21.71 27.54
C ASP A 194 7.86 -21.05 28.81
N GLY A 195 7.05 -20.23 29.49
CA GLY A 195 7.45 -19.51 30.71
C GLY A 195 8.37 -18.30 30.49
N GLU A 196 8.80 -18.04 29.26
CA GLU A 196 9.48 -16.80 28.86
C GLU A 196 8.45 -15.75 28.39
N SER A 197 8.79 -14.47 28.56
CA SER A 197 7.97 -13.37 28.04
C SER A 197 8.82 -12.19 27.60
N ILE A 198 8.31 -11.47 26.61
CA ILE A 198 8.90 -10.22 26.13
C ILE A 198 7.83 -9.17 25.92
N GLU A 199 8.19 -7.90 26.09
CA GLU A 199 7.30 -6.77 25.81
C GLU A 199 7.71 -6.06 24.52
N VAL A 200 6.70 -5.67 23.73
CA VAL A 200 6.84 -4.84 22.53
C VAL A 200 6.03 -3.56 22.73
N ASP A 201 6.67 -2.43 22.47
CA ASP A 201 6.04 -1.10 22.50
C ASP A 201 6.09 -0.52 21.09
N LEU A 202 4.91 -0.38 20.48
CA LEU A 202 4.73 0.13 19.11
C LEU A 202 4.50 1.64 19.07
N ASN A 203 4.53 2.33 20.22
CA ASN A 203 4.36 3.78 20.27
C ASN A 203 5.58 4.50 19.70
N LEU A 204 5.32 5.49 18.84
CA LEU A 204 6.32 6.45 18.41
C LEU A 204 6.50 7.53 19.48
N GLN A 205 7.75 7.86 19.82
CA GLN A 205 8.07 9.03 20.61
C GLN A 205 7.76 10.33 19.82
N SER A 206 7.67 11.47 20.51
CA SER A 206 7.28 12.75 19.90
C SER A 206 8.19 13.25 18.75
N HIS A 207 9.41 12.76 18.68
CA HIS A 207 10.40 13.09 17.65
C HIS A 207 10.61 11.97 16.62
N GLU A 208 9.93 10.84 16.81
CA GLU A 208 10.05 9.67 15.97
C GLU A 208 8.99 9.69 14.86
N ALA A 209 9.38 9.19 13.70
CA ALA A 209 8.50 8.93 12.57
C ALA A 209 8.92 7.62 11.91
N TYR A 210 7.99 7.00 11.18
CA TYR A 210 8.35 5.93 10.26
C TYR A 210 9.30 6.48 9.20
N ALA A 211 10.44 5.81 9.02
CA ALA A 211 11.48 6.21 8.08
C ALA A 211 11.42 5.33 6.82
N PRO A 212 11.77 5.87 5.64
CA PRO A 212 11.92 5.04 4.45
C PRO A 212 13.06 4.03 4.64
N PRO A 213 12.96 2.81 4.08
CA PRO A 213 14.03 1.82 4.15
C PRO A 213 15.23 2.24 3.31
N TYR A 214 15.06 3.12 2.32
CA TYR A 214 16.07 3.58 1.37
C TYR A 214 16.61 4.98 1.70
N THR A 215 17.75 5.34 1.08
CA THR A 215 18.33 6.67 1.18
C THR A 215 17.96 7.47 -0.06
N LEU A 216 17.54 8.72 0.12
CA LEU A 216 17.28 9.66 -0.96
C LEU A 216 18.41 10.68 -1.05
N GLY A 217 18.87 10.96 -2.26
CA GLY A 217 19.75 12.11 -2.53
C GLY A 217 18.96 13.41 -2.49
N MET A 218 19.63 14.53 -2.22
CA MET A 218 19.04 15.86 -2.45
C MET A 218 19.30 16.25 -3.91
N HIS A 219 18.24 16.60 -4.63
CA HIS A 219 18.32 16.95 -6.04
C HIS A 219 17.80 18.37 -6.27
N ASP A 220 18.55 19.14 -7.04
CA ASP A 220 18.08 20.41 -7.60
C ASP A 220 17.36 20.11 -8.92
N ILE A 221 16.06 20.41 -8.98
CA ILE A 221 15.21 20.08 -10.12
C ILE A 221 14.96 21.31 -11.00
N GLU A 222 15.11 21.15 -12.32
CA GLU A 222 14.71 22.20 -13.26
C GLU A 222 13.17 22.23 -13.36
N ARG A 223 12.58 23.35 -12.93
CA ARG A 223 11.12 23.56 -12.98
C ARG A 223 10.73 24.19 -14.31
N GLY A 224 10.78 23.40 -15.38
CA GLY A 224 10.43 23.84 -16.73
C GLY A 224 8.94 24.12 -16.91
N TYR A 225 8.57 24.66 -18.08
CA TYR A 225 7.15 24.86 -18.43
C TYR A 225 6.36 23.55 -18.41
N PHE A 226 6.96 22.51 -19.00
CA PHE A 226 6.55 21.13 -18.84
C PHE A 226 7.77 20.31 -18.44
N SER A 227 7.67 19.50 -17.38
CA SER A 227 8.76 18.63 -16.93
C SER A 227 8.19 17.39 -16.30
N VAL A 228 8.87 16.26 -16.48
CA VAL A 228 8.54 15.00 -15.82
C VAL A 228 9.75 14.59 -15.00
N ILE A 229 9.51 14.28 -13.74
CA ILE A 229 10.50 13.82 -12.78
C ILE A 229 10.06 12.43 -12.34
N HIS A 230 10.93 11.44 -12.50
CA HIS A 230 10.68 10.11 -11.94
C HIS A 230 11.10 10.13 -10.46
N SER A 231 10.11 10.13 -9.57
CA SER A 231 10.32 10.17 -8.11
C SER A 231 10.54 8.79 -7.48
N GLY A 232 10.35 7.73 -8.26
CA GLY A 232 10.69 6.35 -7.91
C GLY A 232 10.54 5.42 -9.11
N ASP A 233 11.30 4.32 -9.10
CA ASP A 233 11.35 3.30 -10.15
C ASP A 233 11.35 1.86 -9.57
N GLY A 234 11.18 1.71 -8.26
CA GLY A 234 11.03 0.43 -7.57
C GLY A 234 9.58 -0.04 -7.47
N ASP A 235 9.38 -1.20 -6.84
CA ASP A 235 8.08 -1.74 -6.47
C ASP A 235 7.98 -1.87 -4.94
N GLY A 236 6.95 -2.56 -4.42
CA GLY A 236 6.85 -2.80 -2.97
C GLY A 236 7.88 -3.79 -2.40
N TRP A 237 8.76 -4.36 -3.23
CA TRP A 237 9.83 -5.29 -2.84
C TRP A 237 11.24 -4.68 -2.95
N ASP A 238 11.45 -3.68 -3.83
CA ASP A 238 12.76 -3.01 -3.99
C ASP A 238 13.14 -2.23 -2.73
N VAL A 239 14.13 -2.74 -2.01
CA VAL A 239 14.62 -2.17 -0.75
C VAL A 239 15.48 -0.92 -0.94
N ASN A 240 15.94 -0.64 -2.16
CA ASN A 240 16.89 0.42 -2.44
C ASN A 240 16.24 1.67 -3.03
N ARG A 241 15.00 1.56 -3.53
CA ARG A 241 14.35 2.63 -4.28
C ARG A 241 12.92 2.90 -3.80
N PRO A 242 12.43 4.15 -3.94
CA PRO A 242 11.02 4.44 -3.80
C PRO A 242 10.18 3.68 -4.81
N SER A 243 8.93 3.41 -4.44
CA SER A 243 7.96 2.83 -5.36
C SER A 243 7.72 3.73 -6.57
N MET A 244 7.34 3.09 -7.69
CA MET A 244 7.07 3.75 -8.96
C MET A 244 6.14 4.94 -8.77
N SER A 245 6.67 6.12 -9.06
CA SER A 245 5.92 7.37 -8.98
C SER A 245 6.57 8.38 -9.90
N SER A 246 5.76 9.31 -10.39
CA SER A 246 6.26 10.42 -11.21
C SER A 246 5.62 11.72 -10.77
N ILE A 247 6.35 12.81 -10.96
CA ILE A 247 5.87 14.17 -10.75
C ILE A 247 5.91 14.85 -12.10
N PHE A 248 4.84 15.52 -12.47
CA PHE A 248 4.88 16.41 -13.62
C PHE A 248 4.66 17.86 -13.20
N ILE A 249 5.37 18.75 -13.87
CA ILE A 249 5.26 20.19 -13.72
C ILE A 249 4.63 20.71 -14.99
N PHE A 250 3.57 21.50 -14.88
CA PHE A 250 2.94 22.16 -16.02
C PHE A 250 2.55 23.59 -15.64
N GLN A 251 3.04 24.58 -16.39
CA GLN A 251 2.81 26.01 -16.11
C GLN A 251 3.14 26.41 -14.66
N GLY A 252 4.17 25.80 -14.08
CA GLY A 252 4.59 26.04 -12.69
C GLY A 252 3.75 25.32 -11.62
N ARG A 253 2.71 24.58 -12.01
CA ARG A 253 1.93 23.72 -11.09
C ARG A 253 2.53 22.33 -11.02
N ILE A 254 2.53 21.73 -9.84
CA ILE A 254 3.15 20.43 -9.58
C ILE A 254 2.05 19.40 -9.36
N TYR A 255 2.12 18.30 -10.08
CA TYR A 255 1.16 17.20 -9.97
C TYR A 255 1.89 15.88 -9.74
N LEU A 256 1.30 15.05 -8.90
CA LEU A 256 1.77 13.69 -8.65
C LEU A 256 1.06 12.72 -9.60
N VAL A 257 1.78 11.69 -10.03
CA VAL A 257 1.21 10.45 -10.57
C VAL A 257 1.48 9.39 -9.53
N ASP A 258 0.41 9.01 -8.85
CA ASP A 258 0.37 8.20 -7.62
C ASP A 258 1.04 8.86 -6.41
N ALA A 259 0.68 8.37 -5.22
CA ALA A 259 1.23 8.80 -3.95
C ALA A 259 1.57 7.56 -3.12
N GLY A 260 2.73 6.96 -3.42
CA GLY A 260 3.23 5.76 -2.75
C GLY A 260 3.83 6.01 -1.34
N PRO A 261 4.46 4.96 -0.76
CA PRO A 261 5.13 5.03 0.53
C PRO A 261 6.13 6.18 0.60
N ASN A 262 6.15 6.87 1.75
CA ASN A 262 7.13 7.90 2.04
C ASN A 262 7.16 9.08 1.03
N ILE A 263 6.04 9.38 0.35
CA ILE A 263 5.97 10.47 -0.64
C ILE A 263 6.50 11.83 -0.14
N ILE A 264 6.28 12.19 1.13
CA ILE A 264 6.80 13.43 1.72
C ILE A 264 8.34 13.44 1.74
N ASN A 265 8.98 12.29 1.98
CA ASN A 265 10.43 12.17 1.92
C ASN A 265 10.94 12.36 0.49
N SER A 266 10.26 11.78 -0.50
CA SER A 266 10.57 11.97 -1.92
C SER A 266 10.40 13.44 -2.35
N LEU A 267 9.34 14.11 -1.91
CA LEU A 267 9.12 15.53 -2.18
C LEU A 267 10.21 16.41 -1.56
N HIS A 268 10.55 16.16 -0.29
CA HIS A 268 11.63 16.89 0.38
C HIS A 268 12.99 16.71 -0.32
N ALA A 269 13.30 15.49 -0.76
CA ALA A 269 14.52 15.19 -1.52
C ALA A 269 14.61 15.96 -2.85
N LEU A 270 13.47 16.28 -3.44
CA LEU A 270 13.34 17.08 -4.67
C LEU A 270 13.16 18.59 -4.41
N GLY A 271 13.20 19.02 -3.15
CA GLY A 271 12.96 20.43 -2.79
C GLY A 271 11.54 20.91 -3.12
N ILE A 272 10.55 20.01 -3.04
CA ILE A 272 9.13 20.30 -3.24
C ILE A 272 8.42 20.24 -1.89
N GLY A 273 7.71 21.32 -1.54
CA GLY A 273 6.81 21.35 -0.39
C GLY A 273 5.46 20.69 -0.72
N VAL A 274 4.85 20.02 0.26
CA VAL A 274 3.51 19.41 0.07
C VAL A 274 2.43 20.42 -0.33
N ASN A 275 2.55 21.68 0.13
CA ASN A 275 1.62 22.75 -0.24
C ASN A 275 1.82 23.28 -1.67
N GLU A 276 2.87 22.85 -2.38
CA GLU A 276 3.06 23.17 -3.80
C GLU A 276 2.33 22.19 -4.73
N ILE A 277 1.78 21.10 -4.18
CA ILE A 277 1.10 20.05 -4.94
C ILE A 277 -0.32 20.52 -5.32
N GLU A 278 -0.52 20.75 -6.61
CA GLU A 278 -1.82 21.15 -7.17
C GLU A 278 -2.79 19.97 -7.25
N GLY A 279 -2.28 18.78 -7.58
CA GLY A 279 -3.12 17.60 -7.76
C GLY A 279 -2.37 16.27 -7.80
N VAL A 280 -3.14 15.19 -7.69
CA VAL A 280 -2.68 13.80 -7.83
C VAL A 280 -3.53 13.09 -8.87
N PHE A 281 -2.85 12.49 -9.86
CA PHE A 281 -3.41 11.53 -10.79
C PHE A 281 -3.19 10.14 -10.20
N HIS A 282 -4.25 9.36 -10.06
CA HIS A 282 -4.16 8.04 -9.44
C HIS A 282 -4.39 6.94 -10.48
N THR A 283 -3.48 5.99 -10.55
CA THR A 283 -3.52 4.88 -11.50
C THR A 283 -4.34 3.71 -10.96
N HIS A 284 -4.06 3.27 -9.73
CA HIS A 284 -4.74 2.16 -9.04
C HIS A 284 -4.41 2.12 -7.54
N SER A 285 -5.11 1.26 -6.79
CA SER A 285 -5.12 1.32 -5.33
C SER A 285 -4.12 0.42 -4.59
N HIS A 286 -3.12 -0.19 -5.22
CA HIS A 286 -2.11 -0.96 -4.46
C HIS A 286 -1.25 -0.04 -3.59
N ASP A 287 -0.76 -0.57 -2.45
CA ASP A 287 -0.10 0.25 -1.43
C ASP A 287 1.08 1.08 -1.95
N ASP A 288 1.83 0.54 -2.88
CA ASP A 288 2.99 1.16 -3.50
C ASP A 288 2.63 2.41 -4.35
N HIS A 289 1.34 2.61 -4.64
CA HIS A 289 0.79 3.79 -5.34
C HIS A 289 -0.14 4.64 -4.46
N PHE A 290 -0.57 4.11 -3.31
CA PHE A 290 -1.73 4.60 -2.56
C PHE A 290 -1.40 5.17 -1.17
N CYS A 291 -0.47 4.55 -0.43
CA CYS A 291 -0.41 4.77 1.02
C CYS A 291 0.09 6.16 1.44
N GLY A 292 0.68 6.93 0.52
CA GLY A 292 1.07 8.32 0.70
C GLY A 292 -0.09 9.31 0.71
N LEU A 293 -1.30 8.92 0.29
CA LEU A 293 -2.48 9.81 0.25
C LEU A 293 -2.74 10.48 1.61
N ASN A 294 -2.71 9.72 2.71
CA ASN A 294 -2.91 10.30 4.04
C ASN A 294 -1.82 11.31 4.45
N SER A 295 -0.62 11.22 3.87
CA SER A 295 0.44 12.18 4.14
C SER A 295 0.22 13.51 3.41
N ILE A 296 -0.39 13.50 2.22
CA ILE A 296 -0.61 14.70 1.42
C ILE A 296 -1.92 15.43 1.78
N ILE A 297 -2.89 14.75 2.40
CA ILE A 297 -4.11 15.39 2.95
C ILE A 297 -3.78 16.45 4.02
N GLN A 298 -2.57 16.42 4.58
CA GLN A 298 -2.08 17.40 5.56
C GLN A 298 -1.71 18.76 4.93
N ALA A 299 -1.83 18.92 3.61
CA ALA A 299 -1.67 20.20 2.95
C ALA A 299 -2.67 21.24 3.50
N ASP A 300 -2.31 22.53 3.38
CA ASP A 300 -3.16 23.64 3.82
C ASP A 300 -4.38 23.92 2.90
N HIS A 301 -4.52 23.13 1.84
CA HIS A 301 -5.63 23.16 0.90
C HIS A 301 -5.98 21.72 0.47
N ARG A 302 -7.18 21.54 -0.10
CA ARG A 302 -7.57 20.26 -0.69
C ARG A 302 -6.85 20.08 -2.02
N ILE A 303 -6.04 19.03 -2.10
CA ILE A 303 -5.36 18.63 -3.32
C ILE A 303 -6.40 18.13 -4.33
N LYS A 304 -6.27 18.51 -5.60
CA LYS A 304 -7.12 17.99 -6.68
C LYS A 304 -6.84 16.52 -6.92
N TYR A 305 -7.87 15.68 -6.91
CA TYR A 305 -7.76 14.25 -7.13
C TYR A 305 -8.32 13.88 -8.50
N PHE A 306 -7.44 13.45 -9.40
CA PHE A 306 -7.77 13.09 -10.77
C PHE A 306 -7.69 11.57 -10.96
N ALA A 307 -8.83 10.94 -11.24
CA ALA A 307 -8.87 9.53 -11.59
C ALA A 307 -10.15 9.21 -12.36
N THR A 308 -10.22 8.04 -13.00
CA THR A 308 -11.53 7.56 -13.47
C THR A 308 -12.43 7.19 -12.28
N PRO A 309 -13.76 7.25 -12.42
CA PRO A 309 -14.68 6.87 -11.35
C PRO A 309 -14.43 5.46 -10.78
N LEU A 310 -14.01 4.51 -11.63
CA LEU A 310 -13.61 3.16 -11.23
C LEU A 310 -12.45 3.17 -10.22
N VAL A 311 -11.35 3.83 -10.58
CA VAL A 311 -10.15 3.94 -9.74
C VAL A 311 -10.48 4.72 -8.46
N ARG A 312 -11.20 5.84 -8.58
CA ARG A 312 -11.60 6.65 -7.42
C ARG A 312 -12.44 5.83 -6.44
N SER A 313 -13.44 5.08 -6.91
CA SER A 313 -14.30 4.26 -6.06
C SER A 313 -13.49 3.19 -5.33
N CYS A 314 -12.57 2.52 -6.04
CA CYS A 314 -11.66 1.54 -5.47
C CYS A 314 -10.78 2.13 -4.36
N VAL A 315 -10.10 3.25 -4.65
CA VAL A 315 -9.24 3.97 -3.69
C VAL A 315 -10.04 4.49 -2.50
N THR A 316 -11.24 5.02 -2.72
CA THR A 316 -12.12 5.53 -1.66
C THR A 316 -12.43 4.42 -0.66
N LYS A 317 -12.93 3.28 -1.14
CA LYS A 317 -13.26 2.12 -0.30
C LYS A 317 -12.06 1.60 0.49
N LYS A 318 -10.88 1.57 -0.14
CA LYS A 318 -9.64 1.11 0.51
C LYS A 318 -9.16 2.09 1.60
N LEU A 319 -9.19 3.40 1.32
CA LEU A 319 -8.75 4.43 2.26
C LEU A 319 -9.67 4.55 3.47
N THR A 320 -10.97 4.54 3.24
CA THR A 320 -11.94 4.73 4.31
C THR A 320 -11.98 3.52 5.24
N ALA A 321 -11.72 2.31 4.73
CA ALA A 321 -11.51 1.12 5.55
C ALA A 321 -10.33 1.30 6.53
N LEU A 322 -9.18 1.80 6.08
CA LEU A 322 -8.02 2.07 6.95
C LEU A 322 -8.28 3.16 7.99
N LEU A 323 -9.01 4.20 7.61
CA LEU A 323 -9.30 5.33 8.48
C LEU A 323 -10.47 5.04 9.45
N GLY A 324 -11.28 4.02 9.18
CA GLY A 324 -12.49 3.72 9.95
C GLY A 324 -13.57 4.79 9.80
N VAL A 325 -13.69 5.36 8.59
CA VAL A 325 -14.60 6.48 8.27
C VAL A 325 -15.54 6.13 7.11
N GLY A 326 -16.52 6.97 6.82
CA GLY A 326 -17.47 6.74 5.72
C GLY A 326 -16.87 7.09 4.36
N GLU A 327 -17.34 6.46 3.27
CA GLU A 327 -16.89 6.77 1.91
C GLU A 327 -17.14 8.24 1.53
N GLU A 328 -18.18 8.85 2.09
CA GLU A 328 -18.50 10.28 1.95
C GLU A 328 -17.46 11.23 2.55
N ASP A 329 -16.54 10.73 3.39
CA ASP A 329 -15.47 11.56 3.93
C ASP A 329 -14.36 11.82 2.90
N PHE A 330 -14.29 11.06 1.81
CA PHE A 330 -13.25 11.22 0.79
C PHE A 330 -13.24 12.61 0.15
N GLU A 331 -14.42 13.16 -0.17
CA GLU A 331 -14.59 14.52 -0.73
C GLU A 331 -14.26 15.65 0.27
N LYS A 332 -14.16 15.33 1.56
CA LYS A 332 -13.70 16.27 2.58
C LYS A 332 -12.18 16.45 2.52
N TYR A 333 -11.46 15.40 2.10
CA TYR A 333 -10.00 15.38 2.02
C TYR A 333 -9.46 15.88 0.67
N PHE A 334 -10.18 15.61 -0.42
CA PHE A 334 -9.74 15.93 -1.78
C PHE A 334 -10.77 16.74 -2.57
N ASP A 335 -10.29 17.55 -3.52
CA ASP A 335 -11.13 18.16 -4.54
C ASP A 335 -11.23 17.21 -5.73
N ILE A 336 -12.38 16.53 -5.91
CA ILE A 336 -12.51 15.40 -6.83
C ILE A 336 -12.74 15.88 -8.27
N HIS A 337 -11.94 15.37 -9.20
CA HIS A 337 -12.04 15.62 -10.65
C HIS A 337 -12.04 14.28 -11.40
N ASP A 338 -13.24 13.77 -11.70
CA ASP A 338 -13.38 12.51 -12.45
C ASP A 338 -12.92 12.67 -13.90
N LEU A 339 -12.08 11.74 -14.35
CA LEU A 339 -11.59 11.65 -15.72
C LEU A 339 -12.45 10.68 -16.54
N VAL A 340 -12.77 11.07 -17.77
CA VAL A 340 -13.46 10.22 -18.75
C VAL A 340 -12.48 9.19 -19.31
N LEU A 341 -12.79 7.91 -19.13
CA LEU A 341 -12.02 6.79 -19.67
C LEU A 341 -11.98 6.85 -21.20
N ASP A 342 -10.81 6.56 -21.78
CA ASP A 342 -10.56 6.51 -23.22
C ASP A 342 -10.87 7.80 -24.01
N ASP A 343 -10.98 8.94 -23.32
CA ASP A 343 -11.14 10.27 -23.91
C ASP A 343 -10.11 11.30 -23.39
N TRP A 344 -9.92 12.39 -24.13
CA TRP A 344 -9.03 13.48 -23.73
C TRP A 344 -9.73 14.41 -22.74
N ASN A 345 -9.16 14.53 -21.55
CA ASN A 345 -9.63 15.39 -20.47
C ASN A 345 -8.78 16.65 -20.42
N SER A 346 -9.43 17.82 -20.53
CA SER A 346 -8.75 19.12 -20.49
C SER A 346 -8.64 19.63 -19.05
N ILE A 347 -7.42 19.82 -18.57
CA ILE A 347 -7.08 20.22 -17.20
C ILE A 347 -6.19 21.45 -17.28
N ASP A 348 -6.80 22.64 -17.19
CA ASP A 348 -6.07 23.91 -17.20
C ASP A 348 -5.09 24.07 -18.39
N GLY A 349 -5.43 23.48 -19.56
CA GLY A 349 -4.59 23.50 -20.76
C GLY A 349 -3.68 22.28 -20.95
N LEU A 350 -3.64 21.35 -19.99
CA LEU A 350 -3.09 20.00 -20.15
C LEU A 350 -4.17 19.07 -20.69
N GLU A 351 -3.82 18.15 -21.60
CA GLU A 351 -4.71 17.09 -22.04
C GLU A 351 -4.19 15.72 -21.56
N VAL A 352 -5.02 15.01 -20.81
CA VAL A 352 -4.71 13.66 -20.31
C VAL A 352 -5.75 12.66 -20.80
N LYS A 353 -5.32 11.44 -21.11
CA LYS A 353 -6.22 10.39 -21.57
C LYS A 353 -6.04 9.13 -20.73
N PRO A 354 -6.86 8.88 -19.70
CA PRO A 354 -6.77 7.63 -18.97
C PRO A 354 -7.17 6.45 -19.87
N MET A 355 -6.37 5.38 -19.87
CA MET A 355 -6.64 4.14 -20.61
C MET A 355 -6.61 2.96 -19.67
N LEU A 356 -7.55 2.04 -19.84
CA LEU A 356 -7.64 0.82 -19.03
C LEU A 356 -6.36 -0.01 -19.17
N SER A 357 -5.87 -0.56 -18.06
CA SER A 357 -4.80 -1.56 -18.03
C SER A 357 -5.28 -2.79 -17.29
N PRO A 358 -5.14 -4.02 -17.85
CA PRO A 358 -5.49 -5.24 -17.14
C PRO A 358 -4.66 -5.42 -15.86
N HIS A 359 -5.35 -5.48 -14.72
CA HIS A 359 -4.76 -5.62 -13.39
C HIS A 359 -5.81 -6.22 -12.42
N PRO A 360 -5.43 -6.79 -11.25
CA PRO A 360 -6.39 -7.35 -10.27
C PRO A 360 -7.39 -6.31 -9.72
N VAL A 361 -6.96 -5.06 -9.61
CA VAL A 361 -7.78 -3.91 -9.18
C VAL A 361 -7.97 -2.93 -10.33
N GLU A 362 -8.98 -2.06 -10.21
CA GLU A 362 -9.31 -1.06 -11.22
C GLU A 362 -8.08 -0.18 -11.50
N THR A 363 -7.60 -0.22 -12.75
CA THR A 363 -6.32 0.38 -13.13
C THR A 363 -6.43 1.13 -14.43
N THR A 364 -5.98 2.38 -14.41
CA THR A 364 -5.80 3.18 -15.62
C THR A 364 -4.38 3.70 -15.72
N THR A 365 -3.77 3.54 -16.89
CA THR A 365 -2.57 4.30 -17.25
C THR A 365 -2.98 5.70 -17.65
N VAL A 366 -2.13 6.69 -17.38
CA VAL A 366 -2.39 8.10 -17.74
C VAL A 366 -1.35 8.55 -18.78
N PRO A 367 -1.47 8.18 -20.06
CA PRO A 367 -0.74 8.87 -21.12
C PRO A 367 -1.18 10.34 -21.21
N ASP A 368 -0.20 11.20 -21.44
CA ASP A 368 -0.35 12.63 -21.65
C ASP A 368 -0.05 13.00 -23.12
N SER A 369 -0.72 14.04 -23.64
CA SER A 369 -0.32 14.62 -24.93
C SER A 369 -0.44 16.14 -24.93
N PHE A 370 0.40 16.79 -25.72
CA PHE A 370 0.42 18.25 -25.85
C PHE A 370 -0.07 18.67 -27.23
N HIS A 371 -1.22 19.36 -27.26
CA HIS A 371 -1.59 20.21 -28.38
C HIS A 371 -1.26 21.66 -28.03
N ASN A 372 -0.10 22.13 -28.48
CA ASN A 372 0.10 23.56 -28.60
C ASN A 372 -0.89 24.03 -29.68
N THR A 373 -1.91 24.82 -29.31
CA THR A 373 -3.01 25.24 -30.19
C THR A 373 -2.58 26.11 -31.39
N ASN A 374 -1.26 26.26 -31.62
CA ASN A 374 -0.67 26.99 -32.74
C ASN A 374 0.36 26.19 -33.58
N SER A 375 0.52 24.88 -33.41
CA SER A 375 1.41 24.11 -34.30
C SER A 375 0.74 22.86 -34.86
N ILE A 376 0.67 22.80 -36.19
CA ILE A 376 0.07 21.75 -37.03
C ILE A 376 0.70 20.35 -36.85
N ASN A 377 1.72 20.19 -36.01
CA ASN A 377 2.32 18.90 -35.66
C ASN A 377 2.38 18.75 -34.13
N GLY A 378 1.31 18.22 -33.53
CA GLY A 378 1.26 17.89 -32.11
C GLY A 378 2.30 16.83 -31.73
N PHE A 379 3.02 17.05 -30.64
CA PHE A 379 3.95 16.08 -30.08
C PHE A 379 3.13 15.04 -29.32
N ARG A 380 3.00 13.83 -29.87
CA ARG A 380 2.41 12.68 -29.17
C ARG A 380 3.52 11.96 -28.42
N GLY A 381 3.71 12.33 -27.16
CA GLY A 381 4.54 11.57 -26.25
C GLY A 381 3.83 10.28 -25.87
N MET A 382 4.54 9.17 -25.93
CA MET A 382 4.19 7.92 -25.25
C MET A 382 5.40 7.70 -24.35
N PHE A 383 5.20 7.53 -23.03
CA PHE A 383 6.28 7.49 -22.03
C PHE A 383 7.54 6.78 -22.56
N GLY A 384 8.53 7.61 -22.89
CA GLY A 384 9.70 7.23 -23.66
C GLY A 384 10.84 8.18 -23.35
N LEU A 385 11.56 7.84 -22.28
CA LEU A 385 12.95 8.20 -21.97
C LEU A 385 13.38 9.66 -22.22
N ASN A 386 13.46 10.43 -21.13
CA ASN A 386 14.66 11.23 -20.87
C ASN A 386 15.04 11.08 -19.40
N LYS A 387 16.24 10.52 -19.16
CA LYS A 387 16.76 10.16 -17.85
C LYS A 387 17.03 11.41 -17.01
N ALA A 388 16.27 11.57 -15.94
CA ALA A 388 16.83 11.82 -14.63
C ALA A 388 16.34 10.64 -13.76
N ILE A 389 17.26 9.71 -13.48
CA ILE A 389 17.04 8.58 -12.57
C ILE A 389 17.56 9.06 -11.21
N ILE A 390 16.73 8.97 -10.16
CA ILE A 390 17.12 9.21 -8.77
C ILE A 390 18.02 8.07 -8.28
#